data_AF-A0A521ZVT3-F1
#
_entry.id   AF-A0A521ZVT3-F1
#
_cell.length_a   1.000
_cell.length_b   1.000
_cell.length_c   1.000
_cell.angle_alpha   90.00
_cell.angle_beta   90.00
_cell.angle_gamma   90.00
#
_symmetry.space_group_name_H-M   'P 1'
#
loop_
_entity.id
_entity.type
_entity.pdbx_description
1 polymer ?
#
loop_
_entity_poly.entity_id
_entity_poly.type
_entity_poly.pdbx_seq_one_letter_code
_entity_poly.pdbx_strand_id
1 'polypeptide(L)'
;MTSPHTHTHIKPHRAQKPSTQRGVTLLIVLIMLVVIGLVSASAMRQAANADLISNNTRLEQLAKQFAETALRFCEEGVKNGTVQIQAANQAAPAWKTFGNWEGASRTALNLGEADFRSAAQTSTGTNRAPQCMAEFSPLNNNTFIVTARGFSPDYQADANGKTQRGAVVWLQSTLARS
;
A
#
# COMPACT_ATOMS: atom_id res chain seq x y z
N MET A 1 56.13 85.70 1.59
CA MET A 1 54.68 85.87 1.36
C MET A 1 54.08 84.46 1.27
N THR A 2 53.59 83.94 2.39
CA THR A 2 52.16 83.79 2.75
C THR A 2 51.53 82.49 2.23
N SER A 3 51.19 81.62 3.19
CA SER A 3 50.37 80.40 3.09
C SER A 3 48.98 80.68 2.46
N PRO A 4 48.15 79.66 2.08
CA PRO A 4 47.32 79.04 3.10
C PRO A 4 47.09 77.51 2.97
N HIS A 5 46.95 76.92 4.15
CA HIS A 5 46.52 75.56 4.47
C HIS A 5 45.03 75.32 4.16
N THR A 6 44.70 74.12 3.69
CA THR A 6 43.32 73.63 3.55
C THR A 6 42.98 72.68 4.70
N HIS A 7 42.04 73.09 5.57
CA HIS A 7 41.52 72.28 6.66
C HIS A 7 40.43 71.31 6.17
N THR A 8 40.66 70.00 6.30
CA THR A 8 39.63 68.96 6.14
C THR A 8 38.90 68.71 7.46
N HIS A 9 37.60 68.94 7.48
CA HIS A 9 36.71 68.74 8.62
C HIS A 9 36.21 67.28 8.69
N ILE A 10 36.74 66.50 9.64
CA ILE A 10 36.31 65.12 9.91
C ILE A 10 35.11 65.15 10.87
N LYS A 11 33.94 64.69 10.42
CA LYS A 11 32.76 64.50 11.28
C LYS A 11 32.98 63.31 12.23
N PRO A 12 32.78 63.44 13.55
CA PRO A 12 32.84 62.28 14.44
C PRO A 12 31.60 61.40 14.29
N HIS A 13 31.82 60.12 13.98
CA HIS A 13 30.76 59.10 14.09
C HIS A 13 30.39 58.92 15.56
N ARG A 14 29.11 59.17 15.88
CA ARG A 14 28.55 59.04 17.22
C ARG A 14 28.53 57.57 17.64
N ALA A 15 29.32 57.21 18.65
CA ALA A 15 29.32 55.89 19.25
C ALA A 15 27.92 55.57 19.84
N GLN A 16 27.28 54.51 19.35
CA GLN A 16 26.02 54.01 19.92
C GLN A 16 26.29 53.31 21.25
N LYS A 17 25.61 53.74 22.33
CA LYS A 17 25.62 53.04 23.62
C LYS A 17 24.88 51.70 23.49
N PRO A 18 25.45 50.57 23.97
CA PRO A 18 24.76 49.30 23.96
C PRO A 18 23.67 49.30 25.03
N SER A 19 22.42 49.15 24.62
CA SER A 19 21.27 48.95 25.50
C SER A 19 21.24 47.52 26.04
N THR A 20 20.64 47.35 27.21
CA THR A 20 20.42 46.10 27.98
C THR A 20 19.46 45.12 27.26
N GLN A 21 19.81 44.69 26.04
CA GLN A 21 19.02 43.78 25.18
C GLN A 21 19.51 42.31 25.16
N ARG A 22 20.49 41.94 26.00
CA ARG A 22 21.09 40.59 25.96
C ARG A 22 20.18 39.46 26.46
N GLY A 23 19.23 39.73 27.35
CA GLY A 23 18.29 38.71 27.84
C GLY A 23 17.16 38.37 26.86
N VAL A 24 16.62 39.39 26.20
CA VAL A 24 15.47 39.24 25.28
C VAL A 24 15.85 38.54 23.98
N THR A 25 17.06 38.80 23.46
CA THR A 25 17.56 38.14 22.24
C THR A 25 17.73 36.64 22.43
N LEU A 26 18.24 36.19 23.59
CA LEU A 26 18.37 34.77 23.91
C LEU A 26 17.01 34.07 23.99
N LEU A 27 16.01 34.72 24.59
CA LEU A 27 14.65 34.21 24.68
C LEU A 27 14.00 34.07 23.30
N ILE A 28 14.17 35.07 22.43
CA ILE A 28 13.65 35.01 21.04
C ILE A 28 14.32 33.88 20.27
N VAL A 29 15.65 33.73 20.35
CA VAL A 29 16.38 32.65 19.67
C VAL A 29 15.92 31.29 20.16
N LEU A 30 15.72 31.10 21.47
CA LEU A 30 15.24 29.84 22.02
C LEU A 30 13.84 29.49 21.50
N ILE A 31 12.90 30.46 21.47
CA ILE A 31 11.57 30.25 20.90
C ILE A 31 11.66 29.90 19.41
N MET A 32 12.49 30.61 18.63
CA MET A 32 12.66 30.35 17.21
C MET A 32 13.23 28.94 16.95
N LEU A 33 14.23 28.52 17.74
CA LEU A 33 14.77 27.16 17.66
C LEU A 33 13.72 26.09 17.99
N VAL A 34 12.87 26.32 18.99
CA VAL A 34 11.78 25.39 19.32
C VAL A 34 10.77 25.30 18.19
N VAL A 35 10.34 26.43 17.62
CA VAL A 35 9.39 26.46 16.51
C VAL A 35 9.96 25.74 15.29
N ILE A 36 11.20 26.03 14.90
CA ILE A 36 11.86 25.36 13.77
C ILE A 36 11.98 23.86 14.03
N GLY A 37 12.40 23.46 15.24
CA GLY A 37 12.50 22.04 15.62
C GLY A 37 11.17 21.30 15.52
N LEU A 38 10.07 21.92 15.97
CA LEU A 38 8.72 21.34 15.85
C LEU A 38 8.27 21.21 14.39
N VAL A 39 8.59 22.18 13.54
CA VAL A 39 8.29 22.12 12.10
C VAL A 39 9.11 21.03 11.40
N SER A 40 10.40 20.90 11.71
CA SER A 40 11.23 19.82 11.14
C SER A 40 10.75 18.43 11.58
N ALA A 41 10.41 18.25 12.85
CA ALA A 41 9.91 16.98 13.37
C ALA A 41 8.56 16.59 12.74
N SER A 42 7.66 17.55 12.51
CA SER A 42 6.38 17.28 11.85
C SER A 42 6.56 16.94 10.37
N ALA A 43 7.48 17.59 9.67
CA ALA A 43 7.81 17.28 8.28
C ALA A 43 8.37 15.86 8.11
N MET A 44 9.30 15.44 8.98
CA MET A 44 9.88 14.08 8.93
C MET A 44 8.82 13.00 9.19
N ARG A 45 7.92 13.22 10.15
CA ARG A 45 6.81 12.28 10.42
C ARG A 45 5.86 12.16 9.24
N GLN A 46 5.55 13.28 8.58
CA GLN A 46 4.71 13.26 7.39
C GLN A 46 5.36 12.49 6.24
N ALA A 47 6.66 12.67 6.02
CA ALA A 47 7.40 11.91 5.01
C ALA A 47 7.39 10.40 5.31
N ALA A 48 7.69 10.00 6.55
CA ALA A 48 7.64 8.59 6.95
C ALA A 48 6.24 7.98 6.77
N ASN A 49 5.18 8.73 7.11
CA ASN A 49 3.81 8.28 6.89
C ASN A 49 3.48 8.14 5.39
N ALA A 50 3.94 9.08 4.56
CA ALA A 50 3.74 9.02 3.11
C ALA A 50 4.43 7.79 2.48
N ASP A 51 5.62 7.44 2.95
CA ASP A 51 6.34 6.24 2.49
C ASP A 51 5.60 4.96 2.87
N LEU A 52 5.08 4.88 4.11
CA LEU A 52 4.28 3.73 4.56
C LEU A 52 2.99 3.59 3.75
N ILE A 53 2.28 4.69 3.51
CA ILE A 53 1.06 4.69 2.70
C ILE A 53 1.38 4.25 1.27
N SER A 54 2.41 4.84 0.65
CA SER A 54 2.86 4.51 -0.71
C SER A 54 3.26 3.03 -0.85
N ASN A 55 3.93 2.49 0.16
CA ASN A 55 4.28 1.08 0.17
C ASN A 55 3.04 0.18 0.28
N ASN A 56 2.11 0.50 1.18
CA ASN A 56 0.90 -0.29 1.37
C ASN A 56 0.00 -0.26 0.11
N THR A 57 -0.16 0.90 -0.54
CA THR A 57 -0.94 1.00 -1.77
C THR A 57 -0.31 0.20 -2.91
N ARG A 58 1.02 0.22 -3.03
CA ARG A 58 1.74 -0.62 -4.00
C ARG A 58 1.51 -2.12 -3.76
N LEU A 59 1.56 -2.56 -2.51
CA LEU A 59 1.32 -3.96 -2.15
C LEU A 59 -0.13 -4.37 -2.44
N GLU A 60 -1.10 -3.50 -2.16
CA GLU A 60 -2.51 -3.71 -2.48
C GLU A 60 -2.76 -3.78 -3.99
N GLN A 61 -2.12 -2.90 -4.78
CA GLN A 61 -2.20 -2.92 -6.24
C GLN A 61 -1.65 -4.24 -6.82
N LEU A 62 -0.54 -4.74 -6.29
CA LEU A 62 0.00 -6.04 -6.71
C LEU A 62 -0.95 -7.19 -6.35
N ALA A 63 -1.49 -7.21 -5.13
CA ALA A 63 -2.48 -8.19 -4.72
C ALA A 63 -3.73 -8.15 -5.63
N LYS A 64 -4.17 -6.95 -6.03
CA LYS A 64 -5.29 -6.76 -6.96
C LYS A 64 -4.98 -7.31 -8.35
N GLN A 65 -3.81 -7.01 -8.92
CA GLN A 65 -3.39 -7.55 -10.21
C GLN A 65 -3.42 -9.09 -10.20
N PHE A 66 -2.92 -9.71 -9.13
CA PHE A 66 -2.97 -11.15 -8.96
C PHE A 66 -4.39 -11.70 -8.84
N ALA A 67 -5.28 -11.00 -8.11
CA ALA A 67 -6.67 -11.38 -8.01
C ALA A 67 -7.38 -11.30 -9.37
N GLU A 68 -7.10 -10.27 -10.17
CA GLU A 68 -7.65 -10.10 -11.53
C GLU A 68 -7.17 -11.21 -12.47
N THR A 69 -5.90 -11.59 -12.40
CA THR A 69 -5.35 -12.73 -13.16
C THR A 69 -6.03 -14.03 -12.77
N ALA A 70 -6.16 -14.31 -11.47
CA ALA A 70 -6.85 -15.50 -10.97
C ALA A 70 -8.32 -15.53 -11.37
N LEU A 71 -8.99 -14.38 -11.36
CA LEU A 71 -10.37 -14.26 -11.80
C LEU A 71 -10.50 -14.64 -13.27
N ARG A 72 -9.72 -14.01 -14.16
CA ARG A 72 -9.75 -14.29 -15.61
C ARG A 72 -9.45 -15.76 -15.91
N PHE A 73 -8.46 -16.34 -15.22
CA PHE A 73 -8.11 -17.75 -15.37
C PHE A 73 -9.31 -18.67 -15.03
N CYS A 74 -9.96 -18.45 -13.88
CA CYS A 74 -11.12 -19.26 -13.52
C CYS A 74 -12.34 -18.99 -14.40
N GLU A 75 -12.55 -17.76 -14.88
CA GLU A 75 -13.64 -17.46 -15.82
C GLU A 75 -13.48 -18.21 -17.14
N GLU A 76 -12.25 -18.28 -17.67
CA GLU A 76 -11.94 -19.09 -18.85
C GLU A 76 -12.09 -20.59 -18.54
N GLY A 77 -11.62 -21.04 -17.38
CA GLY A 77 -11.73 -22.43 -16.97
C GLY A 77 -13.18 -22.90 -16.76
N VAL A 78 -14.07 -22.02 -16.32
CA VAL A 78 -15.52 -22.29 -16.24
C VAL A 78 -16.13 -22.47 -17.63
N LYS A 79 -15.70 -21.65 -18.62
CA LYS A 79 -16.17 -21.77 -20.01
C LYS A 79 -15.65 -23.05 -20.67
N ASN A 80 -14.41 -23.40 -20.42
CA ASN A 80 -13.72 -24.54 -21.03
C ASN A 80 -13.91 -25.87 -20.26
N GLY A 81 -14.54 -25.83 -19.08
CA GLY A 81 -14.78 -27.02 -18.24
C GLY A 81 -13.55 -27.56 -17.52
N THR A 82 -12.51 -26.74 -17.33
CA THR A 82 -11.26 -27.13 -16.66
C THR A 82 -11.25 -26.85 -15.16
N VAL A 83 -12.16 -26.01 -14.68
CA VAL A 83 -12.32 -25.68 -13.25
C VAL A 83 -13.51 -26.43 -12.66
N GLN A 84 -13.31 -27.01 -11.48
CA GLN A 84 -14.39 -27.68 -10.74
C GLN A 84 -15.34 -26.63 -10.15
N ILE A 85 -16.63 -26.76 -10.49
CA ILE A 85 -17.67 -25.83 -10.04
C ILE A 85 -18.34 -26.42 -8.80
N GLN A 86 -18.29 -25.70 -7.69
CA GLN A 86 -18.93 -26.10 -6.44
C GLN A 86 -20.45 -25.99 -6.54
N ALA A 87 -21.16 -26.88 -5.86
CA ALA A 87 -22.62 -26.83 -5.78
C ALA A 87 -23.08 -25.53 -5.10
N ALA A 88 -24.21 -24.98 -5.57
CA ALA A 88 -24.80 -23.80 -4.96
C ALA A 88 -25.29 -24.10 -3.54
N ASN A 89 -24.95 -23.23 -2.59
CA ASN A 89 -25.48 -23.30 -1.23
C ASN A 89 -25.81 -21.89 -0.73
N GLN A 90 -27.10 -21.59 -0.60
CA GLN A 90 -27.61 -20.29 -0.12
C GLN A 90 -27.16 -19.98 1.32
N ALA A 91 -27.15 -20.99 2.19
CA ALA A 91 -26.89 -20.84 3.62
C ALA A 91 -25.39 -20.76 3.93
N ALA A 92 -24.58 -21.47 3.14
CA ALA A 92 -23.13 -21.51 3.27
C ALA A 92 -22.46 -21.49 1.88
N PRO A 93 -22.38 -20.32 1.23
CA PRO A 93 -21.65 -20.18 -0.02
C PRO A 93 -20.22 -20.70 0.13
N ALA A 94 -19.72 -21.43 -0.87
CA ALA A 94 -18.42 -22.07 -0.79
C ALA A 94 -17.32 -21.03 -0.60
N TRP A 95 -17.43 -19.87 -1.25
CA TRP A 95 -16.43 -18.79 -1.13
C TRP A 95 -16.33 -18.21 0.28
N LYS A 96 -17.41 -18.21 1.07
CA LYS A 96 -17.37 -17.75 2.46
C LYS A 96 -16.76 -18.77 3.42
N THR A 97 -16.72 -20.02 3.01
CA THR A 97 -16.17 -21.11 3.83
C THR A 97 -14.66 -21.11 3.73
N PHE A 98 -14.01 -20.67 4.80
CA PHE A 98 -12.56 -20.44 4.77
C PHE A 98 -11.74 -21.72 4.49
N GLY A 99 -12.20 -22.89 4.96
CA GLY A 99 -11.57 -24.19 4.66
C GLY A 99 -11.56 -24.57 3.17
N ASN A 100 -12.38 -23.91 2.34
CA ASN A 100 -12.33 -24.12 0.89
C ASN A 100 -11.11 -23.44 0.25
N TRP A 101 -10.44 -22.53 0.95
CA TRP A 101 -9.31 -21.77 0.44
C TRP A 101 -7.95 -22.24 0.99
N GLU A 102 -7.97 -22.98 2.09
CA GLU A 102 -6.81 -23.39 2.87
C GLU A 102 -6.77 -24.89 3.16
N GLY A 103 -5.57 -25.39 3.42
CA GLY A 103 -5.38 -26.79 3.83
C GLY A 103 -5.37 -27.80 2.67
N ALA A 104 -5.20 -29.06 3.02
CA ALA A 104 -5.03 -30.15 2.06
C ALA A 104 -6.32 -30.48 1.27
N SER A 105 -7.49 -30.28 1.89
CA SER A 105 -8.79 -30.58 1.29
C SER A 105 -9.50 -29.35 0.69
N ARG A 106 -8.74 -28.28 0.41
CA ARG A 106 -9.27 -27.05 -0.20
C ARG A 106 -9.90 -27.36 -1.57
N THR A 107 -10.94 -26.62 -1.91
CA THR A 107 -11.61 -26.70 -3.21
C THR A 107 -11.20 -25.56 -4.16
N ALA A 108 -10.66 -24.47 -3.61
CA ALA A 108 -10.08 -23.38 -4.39
C ALA A 108 -8.81 -23.83 -5.12
N LEU A 109 -8.69 -23.44 -6.38
CA LEU A 109 -7.55 -23.70 -7.24
C LEU A 109 -6.41 -22.72 -6.92
N ASN A 110 -5.16 -23.23 -6.84
CA ASN A 110 -3.97 -22.37 -6.94
C ASN A 110 -3.61 -22.23 -8.42
N LEU A 111 -3.37 -21.01 -8.88
CA LEU A 111 -2.79 -20.81 -10.21
C LEU A 111 -1.36 -21.37 -10.25
N GLY A 112 -0.96 -21.94 -11.38
CA GLY A 112 0.42 -22.36 -11.60
C GLY A 112 1.32 -21.14 -11.78
N GLU A 113 2.60 -21.25 -11.42
CA GLU A 113 3.53 -20.11 -11.51
C GLU A 113 3.60 -19.51 -12.92
N ALA A 114 3.44 -20.33 -13.97
CA ALA A 114 3.41 -19.87 -15.36
C ALA A 114 2.21 -18.98 -15.70
N ASP A 115 1.10 -19.11 -14.98
CA ASP A 115 -0.16 -18.41 -15.26
C ASP A 115 -0.20 -16.99 -14.68
N PHE A 116 0.67 -16.69 -13.70
CA PHE A 116 0.67 -15.40 -13.01
C PHE A 116 2.04 -14.73 -12.86
N ARG A 117 3.15 -15.41 -13.18
CA ARG A 117 4.48 -14.78 -13.19
C ARG A 117 4.79 -14.18 -14.54
N SER A 118 5.09 -12.88 -14.55
CA SER A 118 5.81 -12.26 -15.66
C SER A 118 7.32 -12.48 -15.53
N ALA A 119 8.08 -12.42 -16.63
CA ALA A 119 9.54 -12.54 -16.63
C ALA A 119 10.26 -11.51 -15.72
N ALA A 120 9.58 -10.42 -15.33
CA ALA A 120 10.07 -9.37 -14.43
C ALA A 120 9.85 -9.64 -12.93
N GLN A 121 9.15 -10.72 -12.54
CA GLN A 121 8.87 -11.09 -11.14
C GLN A 121 9.84 -12.12 -10.56
N THR A 122 10.93 -12.42 -11.28
CA THR A 122 11.91 -13.46 -10.93
C THR A 122 12.74 -13.17 -9.67
N SER A 123 12.69 -11.96 -9.10
CA SER A 123 13.51 -11.56 -7.95
C SER A 123 12.75 -11.33 -6.63
N THR A 124 11.42 -11.35 -6.63
CA THR A 124 10.60 -11.25 -5.40
C THR A 124 9.45 -12.25 -5.50
N GLY A 125 9.75 -13.51 -5.21
CA GLY A 125 8.76 -14.59 -5.27
C GLY A 125 7.51 -14.23 -4.46
N THR A 126 6.33 -14.50 -5.00
CA THR A 126 5.12 -14.49 -4.19
C THR A 126 5.23 -15.68 -3.24
N ASN A 127 5.13 -15.46 -1.93
CA ASN A 127 5.08 -16.56 -0.96
C ASN A 127 3.80 -17.39 -1.10
N ARG A 128 2.84 -16.89 -1.88
CA ARG A 128 1.54 -17.50 -2.07
C ARG A 128 1.06 -17.31 -3.50
N ALA A 129 0.63 -18.41 -4.12
CA ALA A 129 0.00 -18.36 -5.43
C ALA A 129 -1.38 -17.68 -5.34
N PRO A 130 -1.80 -16.91 -6.34
CA PRO A 130 -3.17 -16.44 -6.47
C PRO A 130 -4.12 -17.64 -6.52
N GLN A 131 -5.35 -17.42 -6.05
CA GLN A 131 -6.34 -18.49 -5.98
C GLN A 131 -7.67 -18.07 -6.55
N CYS A 132 -8.42 -19.04 -7.05
CA CYS A 132 -9.78 -18.82 -7.50
C CYS A 132 -10.68 -20.05 -7.28
N MET A 133 -11.98 -19.83 -7.23
CA MET A 133 -13.00 -20.86 -7.08
C MET A 133 -14.26 -20.43 -7.82
N ALA A 134 -14.94 -21.41 -8.43
CA ALA A 134 -16.24 -21.20 -9.05
C ALA A 134 -17.30 -22.01 -8.32
N GLU A 135 -18.50 -21.45 -8.20
CA GLU A 135 -19.68 -22.14 -7.68
C GLU A 135 -20.92 -21.79 -8.50
N PHE A 136 -21.94 -22.65 -8.50
CA PHE A 136 -23.23 -22.31 -9.07
C PHE A 136 -23.90 -21.21 -8.24
N SER A 137 -24.59 -20.30 -8.92
CA SER A 137 -25.43 -19.31 -8.26
C SER A 137 -26.60 -20.01 -7.59
N PRO A 138 -26.93 -19.65 -6.33
CA PRO A 138 -28.10 -20.20 -5.66
C PRO A 138 -29.43 -19.75 -6.29
N LEU A 139 -29.39 -18.76 -7.19
CA LEU A 139 -30.57 -18.23 -7.88
C LEU A 139 -30.93 -19.08 -9.11
N ASN A 140 -29.95 -19.66 -9.79
CA ASN A 140 -30.15 -20.53 -10.96
C ASN A 140 -28.87 -21.31 -11.32
N ASN A 141 -29.03 -22.50 -11.91
CA ASN A 141 -27.91 -23.36 -12.31
C ASN A 141 -27.21 -22.93 -13.62
N ASN A 142 -27.64 -21.84 -14.25
CA ASN A 142 -27.02 -21.28 -15.47
C ASN A 142 -26.11 -20.10 -15.18
N THR A 143 -25.97 -19.72 -13.91
CA THR A 143 -25.16 -18.60 -13.47
C THR A 143 -24.08 -19.13 -12.55
N PHE A 144 -22.85 -18.66 -12.75
CA PHE A 144 -21.68 -19.04 -11.96
C PHE A 144 -21.21 -17.82 -11.17
N ILE A 145 -20.83 -18.04 -9.93
CA ILE A 145 -20.13 -17.06 -9.11
C ILE A 145 -18.67 -17.49 -9.09
N VAL A 146 -17.79 -16.66 -9.64
CA VAL A 146 -16.35 -16.88 -9.63
C VAL A 146 -15.75 -15.92 -8.61
N THR A 147 -15.08 -16.47 -7.60
CA THR A 147 -14.36 -15.69 -6.60
C THR A 147 -12.87 -15.91 -6.77
N ALA A 148 -12.08 -14.85 -6.68
CA ALA A 148 -10.64 -14.90 -6.76
C ALA A 148 -10.01 -14.12 -5.61
N ARG A 149 -8.83 -14.56 -5.17
CA ARG A 149 -8.02 -13.85 -4.20
C ARG A 149 -6.57 -13.75 -4.66
N GLY A 150 -6.02 -12.56 -4.55
CA GLY A 150 -4.63 -12.25 -4.83
C GLY A 150 -3.91 -11.79 -3.57
N PHE A 151 -2.62 -12.05 -3.50
CA PHE A 151 -1.79 -11.84 -2.32
C PHE A 151 -0.61 -10.95 -2.65
N SER A 152 -0.30 -10.00 -1.77
CA SER A 152 0.93 -9.23 -1.90
C SER A 152 2.16 -10.14 -1.69
N PRO A 153 3.34 -9.78 -2.21
CA PRO A 153 4.55 -10.59 -2.04
C PRO A 153 4.95 -10.81 -0.56
N ASP A 154 4.63 -9.88 0.33
CA ASP A 154 4.90 -9.95 1.77
C ASP A 154 3.75 -10.59 2.58
N TYR A 155 2.75 -11.15 1.90
CA TYR A 155 1.62 -11.81 2.55
C TYR A 155 2.07 -12.96 3.45
N GLN A 156 1.60 -12.95 4.69
CA GLN A 156 1.71 -14.07 5.62
C GLN A 156 0.39 -14.30 6.34
N ALA A 157 0.10 -15.58 6.58
CA ALA A 157 -1.07 -16.03 7.29
C ALA A 157 -0.67 -16.83 8.54
N ASP A 158 -1.54 -16.86 9.53
CA ASP A 158 -1.41 -17.75 10.69
C ASP A 158 -1.74 -19.21 10.31
N ALA A 159 -1.61 -20.14 11.28
CA ALA A 159 -1.94 -21.55 11.07
C ALA A 159 -3.42 -21.78 10.72
N ASN A 160 -4.29 -20.81 10.99
CA ASN A 160 -5.71 -20.82 10.66
C ASN A 160 -6.00 -20.04 9.36
N GLY A 161 -4.98 -19.64 8.61
CA GLY A 161 -5.05 -18.89 7.35
C GLY A 161 -5.46 -17.41 7.49
N LYS A 162 -5.58 -16.87 8.70
CA LYS A 162 -5.87 -15.44 8.90
C LYS A 162 -4.65 -14.61 8.53
N THR A 163 -4.87 -13.54 7.77
CA THR A 163 -3.81 -12.59 7.39
C THR A 163 -3.15 -11.97 8.62
N GLN A 164 -1.84 -12.15 8.76
CA GLN A 164 -1.01 -11.49 9.77
C GLN A 164 -0.23 -10.30 9.21
N ARG A 165 0.22 -10.41 7.95
CA ARG A 165 1.01 -9.40 7.26
C ARG A 165 0.66 -9.37 5.77
N GLY A 166 0.89 -8.21 5.14
CA GLY A 166 0.67 -7.99 3.72
C GLY A 166 -0.80 -7.71 3.40
N ALA A 167 -1.13 -7.75 2.12
CA ALA A 167 -2.46 -7.49 1.58
C ALA A 167 -3.04 -8.75 0.94
N VAL A 168 -4.35 -8.92 1.11
CA VAL A 168 -5.16 -9.88 0.36
C VAL A 168 -6.33 -9.14 -0.25
N VAL A 169 -6.51 -9.28 -1.55
CA VAL A 169 -7.61 -8.68 -2.29
C VAL A 169 -8.53 -9.79 -2.76
N TRP A 170 -9.83 -9.62 -2.52
CA TRP A 170 -10.89 -10.52 -2.96
C TRP A 170 -11.69 -9.87 -4.07
N LEU A 171 -11.88 -10.59 -5.17
CA LEU A 171 -12.71 -10.18 -6.29
C LEU A 171 -13.77 -11.24 -6.55
N GLN A 172 -14.95 -10.80 -6.98
CA GLN A 172 -16.05 -11.68 -7.34
C GLN A 172 -16.65 -11.24 -8.66
N SER A 173 -16.90 -12.20 -9.54
CA SER A 173 -17.55 -12.03 -10.83
C SER A 173 -18.73 -13.00 -10.93
N THR A 174 -19.72 -12.60 -11.72
CA THR A 174 -20.91 -13.42 -12.00
C THR A 174 -20.98 -13.64 -13.50
N LEU A 175 -20.94 -14.90 -13.93
CA LEU A 175 -21.02 -15.29 -15.33
C LEU A 175 -22.35 -15.97 -15.60
N ALA A 176 -23.04 -15.59 -16.67
CA ALA A 176 -24.20 -16.33 -17.17
C ALA A 176 -23.79 -17.22 -18.35
N ARG A 177 -24.33 -18.44 -18.40
CA ARG A 177 -24.22 -19.33 -19.55
C ARG A 177 -25.17 -18.84 -20.64
N SER A 178 -24.63 -18.29 -21.71
CA SER A 178 -25.36 -17.93 -22.95
C SER A 178 -25.68 -19.17 -23.79
#